data_AF-A0A5N5D7L6-F1
#
_entry.id   AF-A0A5N5D7L6-F1
#
_cell.length_a   1.000
_cell.length_b   1.000
_cell.length_c   1.000
_cell.angle_alpha   90.00
_cell.angle_beta   90.00
_cell.angle_gamma   90.00
#
_symmetry.space_group_name_H-M   'P 1'
#
loop_
_entity.id
_entity.type
_entity.pdbx_description
1 polymer ?
#
loop_
_entity_poly.entity_id
_entity_poly.type
_entity_poly.pdbx_seq_one_letter_code
_entity_poly.pdbx_strand_id
1 'polypeptide(L)'
;MSSSTSSTFLKKTRLFLRFFTYALSTLFQNLSHTLSATLHRLLYKPLPATEPRQNVVIVGASFAGYYAAQFLATSLPPTHRVVVVEPHSHFHFTWVFPRLAAGGAAQAGHEHEAFIPYGPHLRRAPADAVVWKRDKVERVGRESVVLRGGEEV
;
A
#
# COMPACT_ATOMS: atom_id res chain seq x y z
N MET A 1 32.56 -23.01 -42.55
CA MET A 1 31.49 -22.01 -42.28
C MET A 1 30.44 -22.46 -41.24
N SER A 2 30.67 -23.49 -40.42
CA SER A 2 29.67 -24.02 -39.47
C SER A 2 29.84 -23.55 -38.00
N SER A 3 30.99 -22.96 -37.64
CA SER A 3 31.32 -22.62 -36.25
C SER A 3 30.69 -21.32 -35.71
N SER A 4 30.30 -20.38 -36.59
CA SER A 4 29.78 -19.06 -36.18
C SER A 4 28.30 -19.11 -35.71
N THR A 5 27.49 -19.99 -36.29
CA THR A 5 26.07 -20.15 -35.97
C THR A 5 25.84 -20.76 -34.58
N SER A 6 26.68 -21.71 -34.18
CA SER A 6 26.60 -22.37 -32.86
C SER A 6 26.87 -21.41 -31.69
N SER A 7 27.89 -20.53 -31.82
CA SER A 7 28.23 -19.51 -30.80
C SER A 7 27.11 -18.49 -30.59
N THR A 8 26.43 -18.11 -31.68
CA THR A 8 25.34 -17.14 -31.65
C THR A 8 24.07 -17.73 -31.02
N PHE A 9 23.80 -19.01 -31.26
CA PHE A 9 22.70 -19.74 -30.63
C PHE A 9 22.90 -19.88 -29.12
N LEU A 10 24.10 -20.27 -28.66
CA LEU A 10 24.39 -20.42 -27.23
C LEU A 10 24.25 -19.11 -26.44
N LYS A 11 24.65 -17.98 -27.02
CA LYS A 11 24.47 -16.65 -26.44
C LYS A 11 22.99 -16.26 -26.32
N LYS A 12 22.19 -16.54 -27.35
CA LYS A 12 20.73 -16.32 -27.33
C LYS A 12 20.06 -17.17 -26.24
N THR A 13 20.38 -18.46 -26.15
CA THR A 13 19.82 -19.36 -25.14
C THR A 13 20.16 -18.90 -23.71
N ARG A 14 21.40 -18.46 -23.47
CA ARG A 14 21.81 -17.89 -22.17
C ARG A 14 21.02 -16.63 -21.82
N LEU A 15 20.77 -15.77 -22.80
CA LEU A 15 19.98 -14.54 -22.60
C LEU A 15 18.52 -14.87 -22.28
N PHE A 16 17.90 -15.77 -23.04
CA PHE A 16 16.53 -16.25 -22.76
C PHE A 16 16.43 -16.92 -21.41
N LEU A 17 17.41 -17.72 -21.00
CA LEU A 17 17.43 -18.34 -19.68
C LEU A 17 17.50 -17.28 -18.57
N ARG A 18 18.31 -16.23 -18.72
CA ARG A 18 18.35 -15.11 -17.76
C ARG A 18 17.01 -14.39 -17.66
N PHE A 19 16.40 -14.06 -18.80
CA PHE A 19 15.07 -13.45 -18.81
C PHE A 19 14.02 -14.36 -18.17
N PHE A 20 14.07 -15.66 -18.47
CA PHE A 20 13.18 -16.65 -17.90
C PHE A 20 13.38 -16.79 -16.39
N THR A 21 14.62 -16.86 -15.89
CA THR A 21 14.88 -16.93 -14.45
C THR A 21 14.43 -15.68 -13.72
N TYR A 22 14.57 -14.50 -14.34
CA TYR A 22 14.10 -13.24 -13.75
C TYR A 22 12.57 -13.15 -13.76
N ALA A 23 11.95 -13.55 -14.88
CA ALA A 23 10.50 -13.63 -15.00
C ALA A 23 9.91 -14.63 -13.99
N LEU A 24 10.52 -15.81 -13.86
CA LEU A 24 10.12 -16.84 -12.92
C LEU A 24 10.29 -16.35 -11.47
N SER A 25 11.42 -15.72 -11.13
CA SER A 25 11.65 -15.14 -9.81
C SER A 25 10.60 -14.08 -9.46
N THR A 26 10.27 -13.19 -10.40
CA THR A 26 9.25 -12.15 -10.22
C THR A 26 7.86 -12.78 -10.04
N LEU A 27 7.55 -13.82 -10.81
CA LEU A 27 6.28 -14.56 -10.68
C LEU A 27 6.16 -15.22 -9.31
N PHE A 28 7.23 -15.87 -8.83
CA PHE A 28 7.25 -16.50 -7.51
C PHE A 28 7.12 -15.50 -6.36
N GLN A 29 7.77 -14.33 -6.46
CA GLN A 29 7.64 -13.28 -5.45
C GLN A 29 6.20 -12.74 -5.38
N ASN A 30 5.59 -12.46 -6.53
CA ASN A 30 4.20 -12.00 -6.56
C ASN A 30 3.22 -13.07 -6.06
N LEU A 31 3.47 -14.34 -6.40
CA LEU A 31 2.65 -15.46 -5.94
C LEU A 31 2.78 -15.68 -4.43
N SER A 32 3.99 -15.58 -3.86
CA SER A 32 4.18 -15.74 -2.43
C SER A 32 3.50 -14.63 -1.63
N HIS A 33 3.52 -13.38 -2.09
CA HIS A 33 2.84 -12.27 -1.42
C HIS A 33 1.32 -12.41 -1.45
N THR A 34 0.75 -12.82 -2.58
CA THR A 34 -0.70 -13.05 -2.70
C THR A 34 -1.18 -14.25 -1.88
N LEU A 35 -0.41 -15.34 -1.87
CA LEU A 35 -0.68 -16.50 -1.02
C LEU A 35 -0.56 -16.13 0.45
N SER A 36 0.51 -15.43 0.84
CA SER A 36 0.74 -14.99 2.21
C SER A 36 -0.38 -14.09 2.71
N ALA A 37 -0.82 -13.09 1.92
CA ALA A 37 -1.93 -12.22 2.31
C ALA A 37 -3.27 -12.98 2.42
N THR A 38 -3.50 -13.95 1.52
CA THR A 38 -4.73 -14.76 1.55
C THR A 38 -4.73 -15.72 2.74
N LEU A 39 -3.61 -16.40 2.99
CA LEU A 39 -3.42 -17.27 4.15
C LEU A 39 -3.49 -16.47 5.45
N HIS A 40 -2.84 -15.31 5.50
CA HIS A 40 -2.90 -14.42 6.65
C HIS A 40 -4.34 -14.03 6.95
N ARG A 41 -5.12 -13.61 5.94
CA ARG A 41 -6.55 -13.30 6.11
C ARG A 41 -7.36 -14.49 6.63
N LEU A 42 -7.08 -15.70 6.14
CA LEU A 42 -7.82 -16.91 6.54
C LEU A 42 -7.42 -17.42 7.93
N LEU A 43 -6.15 -17.24 8.30
CA LEU A 43 -5.60 -17.69 9.58
C LEU A 43 -5.65 -16.60 10.65
N TYR A 44 -6.03 -15.37 10.28
CA TYR A 44 -6.16 -14.24 11.18
C TYR A 44 -7.17 -14.56 12.27
N LYS A 45 -6.69 -14.57 13.53
CA LYS A 45 -7.54 -14.65 14.71
C LYS A 45 -7.44 -13.32 15.44
N PRO A 46 -8.55 -12.55 15.56
CA PRO A 46 -8.52 -11.28 16.24
C PRO A 46 -8.13 -11.50 17.70
N LEU A 47 -7.17 -10.70 18.20
CA LEU A 47 -6.84 -10.70 19.62
C LEU A 47 -7.99 -10.01 20.39
N PRO A 48 -8.38 -10.54 21.57
CA PRO A 48 -9.38 -9.88 22.40
C PRO A 48 -8.93 -8.46 22.75
N ALA A 49 -9.89 -7.54 22.88
CA ALA A 49 -9.62 -6.11 23.10
C ALA A 49 -8.83 -5.80 24.39
N THR A 50 -8.76 -6.76 25.30
CA THR A 50 -8.03 -6.69 26.56
C THR A 50 -6.53 -6.84 26.40
N GLU A 51 -6.05 -7.46 25.31
CA GLU A 51 -4.63 -7.70 25.08
C GLU A 51 -3.95 -6.50 24.40
N PRO A 52 -2.76 -6.07 24.88
CA PRO A 52 -2.06 -4.94 24.31
C PRO A 52 -1.56 -5.27 22.89
N ARG A 53 -1.78 -4.35 21.95
CA ARG A 53 -1.27 -4.43 20.57
C ARG A 53 -0.20 -3.38 20.33
N GLN A 54 0.83 -3.74 19.57
CA GLN A 54 1.84 -2.79 19.12
C GLN A 54 1.28 -1.98 17.94
N ASN A 55 1.29 -0.65 18.05
CA ASN A 55 0.79 0.22 16.99
C ASN A 55 1.91 0.50 15.97
N VAL A 56 1.57 0.35 14.68
CA VAL A 56 2.37 0.89 13.58
C VAL A 56 1.64 2.10 13.03
N VAL A 57 2.15 3.29 13.32
CA VAL A 57 1.52 4.55 12.93
C VAL A 57 1.98 4.97 11.55
N ILE A 58 1.03 5.24 10.65
CA ILE A 58 1.27 5.74 9.31
C ILE A 58 0.76 7.17 9.24
N VAL A 59 1.67 8.10 8.99
CA VAL A 59 1.36 9.53 8.89
C VAL A 59 1.14 9.90 7.44
N GLY A 60 -0.10 10.24 7.10
CA GLY A 60 -0.56 10.52 5.76
C GLY A 60 -0.94 9.26 4.99
N ALA A 61 -2.04 9.32 4.24
CA ALA A 61 -2.58 8.23 3.43
C ALA A 61 -2.64 8.57 1.94
N SER A 62 -1.72 9.39 1.45
CA SER A 62 -1.50 9.56 0.01
C SER A 62 -0.88 8.28 -0.59
N PHE A 63 -0.21 8.36 -1.75
CA PHE A 63 0.22 7.21 -2.54
C PHE A 63 0.96 6.13 -1.73
N ALA A 64 2.03 6.53 -1.06
CA ALA A 64 2.83 5.60 -0.27
C ALA A 64 2.10 5.16 1.00
N GLY A 65 1.45 6.11 1.71
CA GLY A 65 0.81 5.84 2.98
C GLY A 65 -0.37 4.88 2.89
N TYR A 66 -1.26 5.06 1.91
CA TYR A 66 -2.39 4.16 1.69
C TYR A 66 -1.92 2.75 1.32
N TYR A 67 -0.93 2.66 0.42
CA TYR A 67 -0.38 1.36 0.02
C TYR A 67 0.35 0.67 1.17
N ALA A 68 1.17 1.39 1.93
CA ALA A 68 1.84 0.88 3.12
C ALA A 68 0.82 0.39 4.16
N ALA A 69 -0.25 1.15 4.38
CA ALA A 69 -1.32 0.77 5.30
C ALA A 69 -2.01 -0.53 4.84
N GLN A 70 -2.33 -0.63 3.55
CA GLN A 70 -2.91 -1.83 2.97
C GLN A 70 -2.00 -3.04 3.14
N PHE A 71 -0.73 -2.87 2.77
CA PHE A 71 0.27 -3.93 2.84
C PHE A 71 0.45 -4.41 4.27
N LEU A 72 0.78 -3.50 5.20
CA LEU A 72 1.04 -3.82 6.60
C LEU A 72 -0.19 -4.45 7.27
N ALA A 73 -1.39 -3.93 7.03
CA ALA A 73 -2.61 -4.47 7.62
C ALA A 73 -2.93 -5.90 7.15
N THR A 74 -2.44 -6.29 5.97
CA THR A 74 -2.63 -7.65 5.43
C THR A 74 -1.46 -8.59 5.71
N SER A 75 -0.34 -8.09 6.23
CA SER A 75 0.88 -8.87 6.43
C SER A 75 1.30 -8.98 7.90
N LEU A 76 0.89 -8.04 8.75
CA LEU A 76 1.24 -8.04 10.16
C LEU A 76 0.37 -9.00 10.98
N PRO A 77 0.96 -9.74 11.93
CA PRO A 77 0.20 -10.65 12.79
C PRO A 77 -0.78 -9.89 13.69
N PRO A 78 -1.78 -10.58 14.28
CA PRO A 78 -2.81 -9.95 15.14
C PRO A 78 -2.27 -9.10 16.31
N THR A 79 -1.04 -9.37 16.76
CA THR A 79 -0.33 -8.63 17.83
C THR A 79 -0.02 -7.18 17.46
N HIS A 80 -0.12 -6.81 16.20
CA HIS A 80 0.11 -5.45 15.71
C HIS A 80 -1.18 -4.87 15.14
N ARG A 81 -1.25 -3.54 15.18
CA ARG A 81 -2.36 -2.76 14.62
C ARG A 81 -1.81 -1.58 13.85
N VAL A 82 -2.31 -1.39 12.64
CA VAL A 82 -1.95 -0.24 11.81
C VAL A 82 -2.87 0.93 12.18
N VAL A 83 -2.28 2.07 12.54
CA VAL A 83 -3.02 3.31 12.81
C VAL A 83 -2.69 4.31 11.70
N VAL A 84 -3.65 4.61 10.85
CA VAL A 84 -3.49 5.59 9.76
C VAL A 84 -3.97 6.94 10.26
N VAL A 85 -3.10 7.95 10.23
CA VAL A 85 -3.43 9.33 10.57
C VAL A 85 -3.45 10.15 9.28
N GLU A 86 -4.63 10.55 8.83
CA GLU A 86 -4.79 11.31 7.59
C GLU A 86 -5.88 12.37 7.76
N PRO A 87 -5.59 13.68 7.59
CA PRO A 87 -6.57 14.74 7.79
C PRO A 87 -7.70 14.73 6.73
N HIS A 88 -7.43 14.28 5.51
CA HIS A 88 -8.40 14.29 4.41
C HIS A 88 -9.26 13.02 4.38
N SER A 89 -10.55 13.16 4.05
CA SER A 89 -11.43 11.99 3.80
C SER A 89 -11.28 11.39 2.42
N HIS A 90 -10.58 12.08 1.53
CA HIS A 90 -10.38 11.71 0.14
C HIS A 90 -8.89 11.63 -0.15
N PHE A 91 -8.53 10.63 -0.93
CA PHE A 91 -7.25 10.58 -1.61
C PHE A 91 -7.21 11.64 -2.70
N HIS A 92 -6.20 12.50 -2.64
CA HIS A 92 -5.98 13.54 -3.63
C HIS A 92 -5.11 13.00 -4.77
N PHE A 93 -5.70 12.79 -5.95
CA PHE A 93 -4.94 12.44 -7.14
C PHE A 93 -4.32 13.69 -7.75
N THR A 94 -3.28 14.22 -7.10
CA THR A 94 -2.68 15.54 -7.39
C THR A 94 -2.19 15.69 -8.84
N TRP A 95 -1.96 14.60 -9.55
CA TRP A 95 -1.46 14.60 -10.94
C TRP A 95 -2.51 15.04 -11.96
N VAL A 96 -3.80 14.99 -11.61
CA VAL A 96 -4.87 15.54 -12.47
C VAL A 96 -5.20 16.99 -12.17
N PHE A 97 -4.72 17.53 -11.04
CA PHE A 97 -5.08 18.88 -10.60
C PHE A 97 -4.76 19.96 -11.64
N PRO A 98 -3.59 19.97 -12.33
CA PRO A 98 -3.31 20.99 -13.34
C PRO A 98 -4.29 20.97 -14.52
N ARG A 99 -4.77 19.78 -14.91
CA ARG A 99 -5.72 19.62 -16.02
C ARG A 99 -7.10 20.14 -15.64
N LEU A 100 -7.51 19.88 -14.40
CA LEU A 100 -8.80 20.31 -13.86
C LEU A 100 -8.80 21.82 -13.56
N ALA A 101 -7.69 22.37 -13.07
CA ALA A 101 -7.54 23.79 -12.76
C ALA A 101 -7.57 24.70 -14.00
N ALA A 102 -7.24 24.19 -15.19
CA ALA A 102 -7.20 24.97 -16.42
C ALA A 102 -8.58 25.39 -16.96
N GLY A 103 -9.69 24.95 -16.34
CA GLY A 103 -11.01 25.59 -16.48
C GLY A 103 -11.68 25.50 -17.86
N GLY A 104 -11.24 24.61 -18.74
CA GLY A 104 -11.89 24.40 -20.04
C GLY A 104 -13.31 23.84 -19.90
N ALA A 105 -14.22 24.18 -20.81
CA ALA A 105 -15.61 23.70 -20.83
C ALA A 105 -15.72 22.15 -20.83
N ALA A 106 -14.70 21.45 -21.34
CA ALA A 106 -14.61 19.98 -21.33
C ALA A 106 -14.26 19.38 -19.95
N GLN A 107 -13.85 20.21 -19.00
CA GLN A 107 -13.42 19.81 -17.66
C GLN A 107 -14.43 20.18 -16.55
N ALA A 108 -15.44 21.00 -16.88
CA ALA A 108 -16.47 21.43 -15.94
C ALA A 108 -17.23 20.21 -15.39
N GLY A 109 -17.20 20.04 -14.07
CA GLY A 109 -17.86 18.92 -13.38
C GLY A 109 -16.98 17.69 -13.11
N HIS A 110 -15.75 17.62 -13.64
CA HIS A 110 -14.83 16.49 -13.39
C HIS A 110 -13.89 16.71 -12.18
N GLU A 111 -14.08 17.78 -11.41
CA GLU A 111 -13.24 18.10 -10.24
C GLU A 111 -13.28 17.01 -9.17
N HIS A 112 -14.42 16.37 -8.99
CA HIS A 112 -14.62 15.31 -8.00
C HIS A 112 -13.81 14.05 -8.30
N GLU A 113 -13.42 13.81 -9.56
CA GLU A 113 -12.56 12.68 -9.95
C GLU A 113 -11.15 12.80 -9.36
N ALA A 114 -10.74 14.02 -9.00
CA ALA A 114 -9.47 14.29 -8.34
C ALA A 114 -9.45 13.85 -6.86
N PHE A 115 -10.62 13.62 -6.27
CA PHE A 115 -10.81 13.36 -4.85
C PHE A 115 -11.48 11.99 -4.66
N ILE A 116 -10.66 10.95 -4.54
CA ILE A 116 -11.14 9.56 -4.46
C ILE A 116 -11.47 9.23 -3.00
N PRO A 117 -12.71 8.87 -2.64
CA PRO A 117 -13.03 8.53 -1.25
C PRO A 117 -12.23 7.31 -0.78
N TYR A 118 -11.70 7.33 0.45
CA TYR A 118 -10.98 6.18 1.00
C TYR A 118 -11.87 4.93 1.22
N GLY A 119 -13.20 5.09 1.15
CA GLY A 119 -14.18 3.99 1.25
C GLY A 119 -14.20 3.32 2.64
N PRO A 120 -14.80 2.12 2.78
CA PRO A 120 -14.61 1.29 3.97
C PRO A 120 -13.13 0.90 4.02
N HIS A 121 -12.37 1.63 4.84
CA HIS A 121 -10.92 1.71 4.79
C HIS A 121 -10.27 0.33 4.68
N LEU A 122 -9.42 0.17 3.66
CA LEU A 122 -8.64 -1.04 3.37
C LEU A 122 -9.46 -2.34 3.29
N ARG A 123 -10.35 -2.45 2.28
CA ARG A 123 -11.24 -3.62 2.00
C ARG A 123 -10.62 -5.03 2.13
N ARG A 124 -9.30 -5.19 2.07
CA ARG A 124 -8.60 -6.47 2.15
C ARG A 124 -8.08 -6.80 3.56
N ALA A 125 -7.97 -5.80 4.44
CA ALA A 125 -7.50 -5.97 5.79
C ALA A 125 -8.60 -6.54 6.70
N PRO A 126 -8.24 -7.32 7.74
CA PRO A 126 -9.16 -7.64 8.83
C PRO A 126 -9.70 -6.37 9.51
N ALA A 127 -10.96 -6.41 9.98
CA ALA A 127 -11.68 -5.22 10.45
C ALA A 127 -11.02 -4.53 11.66
N ASP A 128 -10.29 -5.27 12.49
CA ASP A 128 -9.60 -4.80 13.70
C ASP A 128 -8.10 -4.58 13.50
N ALA A 129 -7.56 -4.90 12.32
CA ALA A 129 -6.14 -4.70 12.01
C ALA A 129 -5.80 -3.23 11.72
N VAL A 130 -6.81 -2.40 11.40
CA VAL A 130 -6.63 -1.00 10.98
C VAL A 130 -7.51 -0.07 11.79
N VAL A 131 -6.92 1.01 12.28
CA VAL A 131 -7.64 2.15 12.85
C VAL A 131 -7.35 3.38 12.02
N TRP A 132 -8.39 4.07 11.56
CA TRP A 132 -8.25 5.32 10.81
C TRP A 132 -8.55 6.51 11.71
N LYS A 133 -7.61 7.45 11.80
CA LYS A 133 -7.73 8.69 12.55
C LYS A 133 -7.71 9.86 11.58
N ARG A 134 -8.84 10.57 11.50
CA ARG A 134 -8.96 11.75 10.65
C ARG A 134 -8.45 12.98 11.39
N ASP A 135 -7.13 13.10 11.48
CA ASP A 135 -6.45 14.21 12.15
C ASP A 135 -5.10 14.50 11.49
N LYS A 136 -4.46 15.60 11.90
CA LYS A 136 -3.11 15.98 11.50
C LYS A 136 -2.12 15.69 12.62
N VAL A 137 -0.98 15.11 12.28
CA VAL A 137 0.14 14.97 13.21
C VAL A 137 0.78 16.34 13.46
N GLU A 138 0.94 16.70 14.72
CA GLU A 138 1.58 17.94 15.15
C GLU A 138 3.03 17.70 15.59
N ARG A 139 3.28 16.64 16.36
CA ARG A 139 4.61 16.30 16.87
C ARG A 139 4.86 14.79 16.80
N VAL A 140 6.05 14.41 16.37
CA VAL A 140 6.52 13.01 16.38
C VAL A 140 7.60 12.87 17.44
N GLY A 141 7.36 12.02 18.43
CA GLY A 141 8.33 11.60 19.44
C GLY A 141 9.08 10.33 19.06
N ARG A 142 9.86 9.77 19.99
CA ARG A 142 10.54 8.48 19.78
C ARG A 142 9.57 7.30 19.84
N GLU A 143 8.58 7.37 20.73
CA GLU A 143 7.67 6.27 21.03
C GLU A 143 6.20 6.65 20.83
N SER A 144 5.92 7.91 20.49
CA SER A 144 4.55 8.42 20.39
C SER A 144 4.40 9.48 19.32
N VAL A 145 3.17 9.64 18.84
CA VAL A 145 2.76 10.67 17.88
C VAL A 145 1.64 11.50 18.48
N VAL A 146 1.85 12.82 18.60
CA VAL A 146 0.83 13.75 19.09
C VAL A 146 0.06 14.32 17.91
N LEU A 147 -1.26 14.17 17.98
CA LEU A 147 -2.21 14.68 17.01
C LEU A 147 -2.63 16.10 17.38
N ARG A 148 -3.03 16.87 16.38
CA ARG A 148 -3.52 18.24 16.56
C ARG A 148 -4.76 18.31 17.47
N GLY A 149 -5.59 17.27 17.48
CA GLY A 149 -6.70 17.13 18.42
C GLY A 149 -6.30 16.92 19.88
N GLY A 150 -4.99 16.82 20.19
CA GLY A 150 -4.45 16.60 21.53
C GLY A 150 -4.34 15.12 21.93
N GLU A 151 -4.79 14.20 21.09
CA GLU A 151 -4.63 12.76 21.30
C GLU A 151 -3.18 12.32 21.02
N GLU A 152 -2.66 11.39 21.83
CA GLU A 152 -1.35 10.77 21.66
C GLU A 152 -1.54 9.29 21.26
N VAL A 153 -0.80 8.86 20.23
CA VAL A 153 -0.89 7.52 19.61
C VAL A 153 0.44 6.80 19.68
#